data_AF-A0A2D8R0W1-F1
#
_entry.id   AF-A0A2D8R0W1-F1
#
_cell.length_a   1.000
_cell.length_b   1.000
_cell.length_c   1.000
_cell.angle_alpha   90.00
_cell.angle_beta   90.00
_cell.angle_gamma   90.00
#
_symmetry.space_group_name_H-M   'P 1'
#
loop_
_entity.id
_entity.type
_entity.pdbx_description
1 polymer ?
#
loop_
_entity_poly.entity_id
_entity_poly.type
_entity_poly.pdbx_seq_one_letter_code
_entity_poly.pdbx_strand_id
1 'polypeptide(L)'
;MVAVGLLSPLHAQEAAASADPEVVKWSVITAGFALAIAAAFGALGQGIGLSAACNGIARNPSASADIRFSLILGLVLIESLVIYVLLIALILFFVKPFTG
;
A
#
# COMPACT_ATOMS: atom_id res chain seq x y z
N MET A 1 20.46 -2.22 -52.04
CA MET A 1 19.27 -2.08 -51.18
C MET A 1 19.25 -2.97 -49.93
N VAL A 2 20.14 -3.96 -49.77
CA VAL A 2 20.16 -4.86 -48.59
C VAL A 2 20.80 -4.25 -47.33
N ALA A 3 21.64 -3.21 -47.48
CA ALA A 3 22.35 -2.59 -46.35
C ALA A 3 21.49 -1.72 -45.42
N VAL A 4 20.31 -1.27 -45.87
CA VAL A 4 19.42 -0.40 -45.05
C VAL A 4 18.57 -1.21 -44.07
N GLY A 5 18.31 -2.50 -44.37
CA GLY A 5 17.49 -3.37 -43.52
C GLY A 5 18.15 -3.78 -42.19
N LEU A 6 19.48 -3.91 -42.16
CA LEU A 6 20.25 -4.28 -40.97
C LEU A 6 20.51 -3.12 -40.00
N LEU A 7 20.31 -1.87 -40.43
CA LEU A 7 20.40 -0.67 -39.58
C LEU A 7 19.07 -0.32 -38.89
N SER A 8 17.96 -0.91 -39.35
CA SER A 8 16.63 -0.69 -38.77
C SER A 8 16.42 -1.28 -37.35
N PRO A 9 17.03 -2.42 -36.95
CA PRO A 9 16.92 -2.90 -35.58
C PRO A 9 17.76 -2.05 -34.60
N LEU A 10 18.78 -1.34 -35.08
CA LEU A 10 19.66 -0.54 -34.24
C LEU A 10 18.96 0.75 -33.74
N HIS A 11 18.07 1.33 -34.54
CA HIS A 11 17.25 2.51 -34.16
C HIS A 11 15.96 2.15 -33.40
N ALA A 12 15.58 0.86 -33.35
CA ALA A 12 14.39 0.40 -32.63
C ALA A 12 14.70 -0.08 -31.19
N GLN A 13 15.97 -0.31 -30.88
CA GLN A 13 16.44 -0.69 -29.54
C GLN A 13 16.70 0.53 -28.63
N GLU A 14 16.73 1.75 -29.19
CA GLU A 14 17.07 2.98 -28.46
C GLU A 14 15.82 3.84 -28.21
N ALA A 15 14.90 3.33 -27.38
CA ALA A 15 13.96 4.13 -26.58
C ALA A 15 13.13 3.21 -25.67
N ALA A 16 13.75 2.35 -24.86
CA ALA A 16 13.12 2.02 -23.58
C ALA A 16 13.14 3.33 -22.79
N ALA A 17 11.99 4.01 -22.67
CA ALA A 17 11.93 5.31 -22.04
C ALA A 17 12.23 5.11 -20.54
N SER A 18 13.46 5.37 -20.14
CA SER A 18 13.84 5.37 -18.73
C SER A 18 13.00 6.43 -18.03
N ALA A 19 12.23 6.02 -17.02
CA ALA A 19 11.44 6.91 -16.18
C ALA A 19 12.34 8.03 -15.65
N ASP A 20 11.80 9.25 -15.62
CA ASP A 20 12.49 10.40 -15.04
C ASP A 20 12.96 10.06 -13.61
N PRO A 21 14.28 10.09 -13.32
CA PRO A 21 14.82 9.79 -12.00
C PRO A 21 14.19 10.62 -10.88
N GLU A 22 13.73 11.84 -11.19
CA GLU A 22 13.03 12.69 -10.24
C GLU A 22 11.66 12.14 -9.85
N VAL A 23 10.89 11.63 -10.81
CA VAL A 23 9.58 11.00 -10.57
C VAL A 23 9.75 9.75 -9.71
N VAL A 24 10.78 8.94 -9.97
CA VAL A 24 11.08 7.75 -9.16
C VAL A 24 11.40 8.14 -7.72
N LYS A 25 12.28 9.12 -7.51
CA LYS A 25 12.68 9.59 -6.18
C LYS A 25 11.47 10.08 -5.38
N TRP A 26 10.63 10.93 -5.98
CA TRP A 26 9.44 11.44 -5.31
C TRP A 26 8.40 10.35 -5.03
N SER A 27 8.24 9.39 -5.94
CA SER A 27 7.31 8.25 -5.76
C SER A 27 7.68 7.40 -4.54
N VAL A 28 8.98 7.13 -4.33
CA VAL A 28 9.43 6.34 -3.17
C VAL A 28 9.20 7.10 -1.86
N ILE A 29 9.51 8.40 -1.84
CA ILE A 29 9.32 9.24 -0.65
C ILE A 29 7.84 9.34 -0.28
N THR A 30 6.97 9.62 -1.25
CA THR A 30 5.53 9.77 -1.01
C THR A 30 4.89 8.45 -0.59
N ALA A 31 5.29 7.32 -1.20
CA ALA A 31 4.84 5.98 -0.80
C ALA A 31 5.21 5.64 0.65
N GLY A 32 6.46 5.90 1.06
CA GLY A 32 6.91 5.67 2.42
C GLY A 32 6.15 6.53 3.45
N PHE A 33 5.94 7.81 3.14
CA PHE A 33 5.17 8.71 4.00
C PHE A 33 3.69 8.31 4.09
N ALA A 34 3.06 7.99 2.97
CA ALA A 34 1.66 7.55 2.94
C ALA A 34 1.47 6.30 3.80
N LEU A 35 2.38 5.31 3.69
CA LEU A 35 2.34 4.10 4.48
C LEU A 35 2.54 4.38 5.98
N ALA A 36 3.49 5.24 6.34
CA ALA A 36 3.71 5.63 7.74
C ALA A 36 2.47 6.30 8.36
N ILE A 37 1.83 7.18 7.62
CA ILE A 37 0.58 7.85 8.05
C ILE A 37 -0.55 6.82 8.20
N ALA A 38 -0.76 5.97 7.21
CA ALA A 38 -1.80 4.94 7.25
C ALA A 38 -1.61 3.99 8.44
N ALA A 39 -0.37 3.53 8.68
CA ALA A 39 -0.04 2.68 9.82
C ALA A 39 -0.28 3.39 11.17
N ALA A 40 0.11 4.67 11.29
CA ALA A 40 -0.10 5.43 12.52
C ALA A 40 -1.58 5.59 12.87
N PHE A 41 -2.41 6.01 11.92
CA PHE A 41 -3.84 6.17 12.13
C PHE A 41 -4.57 4.83 12.30
N GLY A 42 -4.15 3.80 11.56
CA GLY A 42 -4.63 2.43 11.72
C GLY A 42 -4.39 1.93 13.15
N ALA A 43 -3.15 2.02 13.63
CA ALA A 43 -2.79 1.60 14.98
C ALA A 43 -3.56 2.37 16.07
N LEU A 44 -3.76 3.68 15.90
CA LEU A 44 -4.56 4.50 16.83
C LEU A 44 -6.03 4.05 16.87
N GLY A 45 -6.66 3.87 15.71
CA GLY A 45 -8.06 3.42 15.63
C GLY A 45 -8.25 2.02 16.21
N GLN A 46 -7.35 1.09 15.89
CA GLN A 46 -7.37 -0.28 16.40
C GLN A 46 -7.14 -0.33 17.92
N GLY A 47 -6.21 0.48 18.44
CA GLY A 47 -5.93 0.54 19.88
C GLY A 47 -7.12 1.05 20.69
N ILE A 48 -7.83 2.07 20.19
CA ILE A 48 -9.04 2.60 20.84
C ILE A 48 -10.15 1.53 20.85
N GLY A 49 -10.42 0.90 19.71
CA GLY A 49 -11.42 -0.16 19.59
C GLY A 49 -11.12 -1.36 20.49
N LEU A 50 -9.85 -1.78 20.55
CA LEU A 50 -9.40 -2.88 21.40
C LEU A 50 -9.57 -2.55 22.89
N SER A 51 -9.22 -1.34 23.33
CA SER A 51 -9.40 -0.90 24.71
C SER A 51 -10.89 -0.92 25.12
N ALA A 52 -11.77 -0.41 24.24
CA ALA A 52 -13.21 -0.43 24.46
C ALA A 52 -13.76 -1.87 24.56
N ALA A 53 -13.29 -2.77 23.71
CA ALA A 53 -13.68 -4.18 23.75
C ALA A 53 -13.23 -4.88 25.05
N CYS A 54 -11.99 -4.65 25.49
CA CYS A 54 -11.49 -5.19 26.76
C CYS A 54 -12.33 -4.73 27.96
N ASN A 55 -12.64 -3.43 28.02
CA ASN A 55 -13.52 -2.88 29.06
C ASN A 55 -14.95 -3.44 28.98
N GLY A 56 -15.49 -3.61 27.77
CA GLY A 56 -16.80 -4.22 27.54
C GLY A 56 -16.87 -5.67 28.05
N ILE A 57 -15.86 -6.47 27.73
CA ILE A 57 -15.75 -7.88 28.15
C ILE A 57 -15.60 -7.97 29.68
N ALA A 58 -14.77 -7.11 30.29
CA ALA A 58 -14.58 -7.10 31.74
C ALA A 58 -15.89 -6.81 32.50
N ARG A 59 -16.76 -5.94 31.95
CA ARG A 59 -18.05 -5.58 32.55
C ARG A 59 -19.14 -6.60 32.27
N ASN A 60 -19.12 -7.23 31.10
CA ASN A 60 -20.14 -8.21 30.66
C ASN A 60 -19.49 -9.46 30.05
N PRO A 61 -18.96 -10.39 30.87
CA PRO A 61 -18.24 -11.56 30.37
C PRO A 61 -19.10 -12.51 29.52
N SER A 62 -20.41 -12.57 29.78
CA SER A 62 -21.35 -13.40 29.00
C SER A 62 -21.51 -12.95 27.54
N ALA A 63 -21.27 -11.67 27.24
CA ALA A 63 -21.34 -11.11 25.90
C ALA A 63 -19.99 -11.10 25.15
N SER A 64 -18.98 -11.79 25.69
CA SER A 64 -17.60 -11.73 25.17
C SER A 64 -17.48 -12.17 23.70
N ALA A 65 -18.26 -13.18 23.29
CA ALA A 65 -18.26 -13.67 21.91
C ALA A 65 -18.74 -12.58 20.92
N ASP A 66 -19.85 -11.92 21.23
CA ASP A 66 -20.43 -10.87 20.38
C ASP A 66 -19.54 -9.63 20.32
N ILE A 67 -18.94 -9.24 21.46
CA ILE A 67 -18.00 -8.11 21.51
C ILE A 67 -16.76 -8.41 20.65
N ARG A 68 -16.19 -9.61 20.74
CA ARG A 68 -15.05 -10.02 19.91
C ARG A 68 -15.40 -10.05 18.43
N PHE A 69 -16.60 -10.53 18.08
CA PHE A 69 -17.06 -10.52 16.69
C PHE A 69 -17.16 -9.09 16.14
N SER A 70 -17.81 -8.18 16.87
CA SER A 70 -17.91 -6.77 16.47
C SER A 70 -16.54 -6.09 16.41
N LEU A 71 -15.64 -6.40 17.34
CA LEU A 71 -14.26 -5.90 17.33
C LEU A 71 -13.53 -6.35 16.07
N ILE A 72 -13.50 -7.66 15.79
CA ILE A 72 -12.78 -8.23 14.63
C ILE A 72 -13.33 -7.65 13.33
N LEU A 73 -14.66 -7.56 13.19
CA LEU A 73 -15.27 -6.96 12.00
C LEU A 73 -14.83 -5.50 11.81
N GLY A 74 -14.82 -4.71 12.89
CA GLY A 74 -14.32 -3.33 12.86
C GLY A 74 -12.83 -3.23 12.53
N LEU A 75 -12.00 -4.07 13.15
CA LEU A 75 -10.55 -4.09 12.91
C LEU A 75 -10.22 -4.46 11.46
N VAL A 76 -10.92 -5.44 10.89
CA VAL A 76 -10.74 -5.85 9.47
C VAL A 76 -11.09 -4.70 8.53
N LEU A 77 -12.16 -3.95 8.80
CA LEU A 77 -12.52 -2.80 7.98
C LEU A 77 -11.47 -1.68 8.07
N ILE A 78 -10.94 -1.39 9.25
CA ILE A 78 -9.85 -0.42 9.42
C ILE A 78 -8.58 -0.90 8.71
N GLU A 79 -8.24 -2.17 8.88
CA GLU A 79 -7.04 -2.77 8.26
C GLU A 79 -7.12 -2.76 6.74
N SER A 80 -8.32 -2.89 6.15
CA SER A 80 -8.53 -2.82 4.71
C SER A 80 -8.00 -1.51 4.08
N LEU A 81 -8.09 -0.40 4.82
CA LEU A 81 -7.57 0.89 4.38
C LEU A 81 -6.03 0.92 4.43
N VAL A 82 -5.43 0.34 5.47
CA VAL A 82 -3.98 0.25 5.63
C VAL A 82 -3.36 -0.62 4.54
N ILE A 83 -3.98 -1.78 4.24
CA ILE A 83 -3.49 -2.67 3.19
C ILE A 83 -3.63 -2.08 1.79
N TYR A 84 -4.60 -1.18 1.54
CA TYR A 84 -4.70 -0.46 0.27
C TYR A 84 -3.52 0.50 0.08
N VAL A 85 -3.11 1.21 1.13
CA VAL A 85 -1.93 2.08 1.06
C VAL A 85 -0.65 1.24 0.92
N LEU A 86 -0.55 0.13 1.64
CA LEU A 86 0.55 -0.83 1.48
C LEU A 86 0.64 -1.36 0.05
N LEU A 87 -0.49 -1.75 -0.55
CA LEU A 87 -0.54 -2.23 -1.93
C LEU A 87 0.00 -1.18 -2.91
N ILE A 88 -0.44 0.07 -2.78
CA ILE A 88 0.05 1.17 -3.62
C ILE A 88 1.56 1.39 -3.40
N ALA A 89 2.02 1.36 -2.15
CA ALA A 89 3.44 1.50 -1.84
C ALA A 89 4.28 0.37 -2.46
N LEU A 90 3.82 -0.88 -2.37
CA LEU A 90 4.48 -2.03 -2.99
C LEU A 90 4.52 -1.90 -4.52
N ILE A 91 3.45 -1.42 -5.14
CA ILE A 91 3.44 -1.13 -6.58
C ILE A 91 4.50 -0.08 -6.92
N LEU A 92 4.57 1.03 -6.19
CA LEU A 92 5.55 2.09 -6.45
C LEU A 92 6.99 1.67 -6.17
N PHE A 93 7.22 0.73 -5.23
CA PHE A 93 8.55 0.24 -4.89
C PHE A 93 9.07 -0.83 -5.85
N PHE A 94 8.20 -1.73 -6.33
CA PHE A 94 8.63 -2.92 -7.06
C PHE A 94 8.18 -2.95 -8.53
N VAL A 95 7.07 -2.30 -8.85
CA VAL A 95 6.62 -2.13 -10.24
C VAL A 95 7.14 -0.78 -10.71
N LYS A 96 7.64 -0.69 -11.94
CA LYS A 96 8.06 0.59 -12.54
C LYS A 96 6.91 1.12 -13.41
N PRO A 97 5.87 1.78 -12.85
CA PRO A 97 4.72 2.23 -13.63
C PRO A 97 5.06 3.40 -14.58
N PHE A 98 6.19 4.08 -14.35
CA PHE A 98 6.57 5.28 -15.11
C PHE A 98 7.63 5.01 -16.18
N THR A 99 8.08 3.77 -16.34
CA THR A 99 8.94 3.35 -17.46
C THR A 99 8.05 2.78 -18.57
N GLY A 100 8.04 3.43 -19.74
CA GLY A 100 7.42 2.91 -20.96
C GLY A 100 8.37 1.99 -21.72
#